data_AF-A0A2V5S5E5-F1
#
_entry.id   AF-A0A2V5S5E5-F1
#
_cell.length_a   1.000
_cell.length_b   1.000
_cell.length_c   1.000
_cell.angle_alpha   90.00
_cell.angle_beta   90.00
_cell.angle_gamma   90.00
#
_symmetry.space_group_name_H-M   'P 1'
#
loop_
_entity.id
_entity.type
_entity.pdbx_description
1 polymer ?
#
loop_
_entity_poly.entity_id
_entity_poly.type
_entity_poly.pdbx_seq_one_letter_code
_entity_poly.pdbx_strand_id
1 'polypeptide(L)' 'EFMIQGGDPNSKDPAKEDSYGEGGPDYNIKAEFNDHPHERGVLSMARGPDPDSAGSQFFICLAPAHRLD' A
#
# COMPACT_ATOMS: atom_id res chain seq x y z
N GLU A 1 3.01 -15.54 -6.11
CA GLU A 1 2.22 -15.07 -4.95
C GLU A 1 3.05 -14.02 -4.24
N PHE A 2 2.56 -12.78 -4.08
CA PHE A 2 3.40 -11.69 -3.55
C PHE A 2 2.68 -10.93 -2.43
N MET A 3 1.54 -10.30 -2.70
CA MET A 3 0.74 -9.60 -1.70
C MET A 3 -0.70 -9.40 -2.19
N ILE A 4 -1.57 -8.96 -1.28
CA ILE A 4 -2.92 -8.45 -1.56
C ILE A 4 -2.92 -6.95 -1.25
N GLN A 5 -3.36 -6.11 -2.19
CA GLN A 5 -3.44 -4.65 -2.01
C GLN A 5 -4.87 -4.19 -1.78
N GLY A 6 -5.06 -3.15 -0.97
CA GLY A 6 -6.34 -2.48 -0.77
C GLY A 6 -6.16 -1.03 -0.31
N GLY A 7 -7.26 -0.39 0.08
CA GLY A 7 -7.23 0.95 0.66
C GLY A 7 -7.37 2.11 -0.33
N ASP A 8 -7.62 1.83 -1.61
CA ASP A 8 -7.97 2.84 -2.60
C ASP A 8 -9.45 3.25 -2.49
N PRO A 9 -9.80 4.53 -2.18
CA PRO A 9 -11.18 5.00 -2.12
C PRO A 9 -11.91 4.98 -3.47
N ASN A 10 -11.22 5.03 -4.62
CA ASN A 10 -11.87 4.97 -5.93
C ASN A 10 -12.58 3.63 -6.14
N SER A 11 -12.03 2.54 -5.59
CA SER A 11 -12.61 1.17 -5.65
C SER A 11 -14.02 1.03 -5.07
N LYS A 12 -14.54 2.05 -4.37
CA LYS A 12 -15.91 2.09 -3.84
C LYS A 12 -16.96 2.45 -4.90
N ASP A 13 -16.55 3.07 -6.00
CA ASP A 13 -17.43 3.56 -7.06
C ASP A 13 -17.15 2.80 -8.37
N PRO A 14 -18.05 1.91 -8.82
CA PRO A 14 -17.90 1.16 -10.06
C PRO A 14 -17.69 2.04 -11.32
N ALA A 15 -18.11 3.31 -11.29
CA ALA A 15 -17.89 4.23 -12.40
C ALA A 15 -16.42 4.71 -12.52
N LYS A 16 -15.59 4.44 -11.50
CA LYS A 16 -14.19 4.86 -11.42
C LYS A 16 -13.20 3.72 -11.69
N GLU A 17 -13.66 2.61 -12.27
CA GLU A 17 -12.85 1.40 -12.52
C GLU A 17 -11.52 1.71 -13.22
N ASP A 18 -11.53 2.63 -14.19
CA ASP A 18 -10.34 3.07 -14.92
C ASP A 18 -9.26 3.76 -14.05
N SER A 19 -9.60 4.15 -12.81
CA SER A 19 -8.74 4.88 -11.85
C SER A 19 -8.48 4.10 -10.55
N TYR A 20 -8.79 2.80 -10.53
CA TYR A 20 -8.51 1.95 -9.39
C TYR A 20 -7.00 1.80 -9.17
N GLY A 21 -6.57 1.92 -7.92
CA GLY A 21 -5.17 1.94 -7.51
C GLY A 21 -4.53 3.33 -7.50
N GLU A 22 -5.22 4.36 -7.99
CA GLU A 22 -4.71 5.74 -8.01
C GLU A 22 -5.30 6.63 -6.92
N GLY A 23 -6.38 6.21 -6.26
CA GLY A 23 -7.01 7.01 -5.23
C GLY A 23 -6.27 6.97 -3.89
N GLY A 24 -6.48 8.04 -3.13
CA GLY A 24 -5.93 8.23 -1.80
C GLY A 24 -6.62 9.41 -1.12
N PRO A 25 -6.26 9.71 0.13
CA PRO A 25 -6.71 10.91 0.82
C PRO A 25 -5.96 12.15 0.33
N ASP A 26 -6.45 13.34 0.67
CA ASP A 26 -5.81 14.63 0.32
C ASP A 26 -4.54 14.94 1.15
N TYR A 27 -4.02 13.96 1.89
CA TYR A 27 -2.83 14.08 2.72
C TYR A 27 -1.95 12.84 2.59
N ASN A 28 -0.66 13.00 2.84
CA ASN A 28 0.26 11.88 2.96
C ASN A 28 0.73 11.71 4.40
N ILE A 29 1.19 10.50 4.70
CA ILE A 29 1.75 10.11 5.98
C ILE A 29 3.25 9.90 5.80
N LYS A 30 4.03 10.35 6.78
CA LYS A 30 5.48 10.13 6.80
C LYS A 30 5.80 8.64 6.93
N ALA A 31 6.90 8.21 6.33
CA ALA A 31 7.35 6.85 6.45
C ALA A 31 7.80 6.53 7.89
N GLU A 32 7.30 5.42 8.42
CA GLU A 32 7.67 4.88 9.73
C GLU A 32 8.44 3.57 9.54
N PHE A 33 9.71 3.68 9.14
CA PHE A 33 10.58 2.52 8.95
C PHE A 33 10.99 1.88 10.29
N ASN A 34 11.13 0.56 10.29
CA ASN A 34 11.59 -0.21 11.44
C ASN A 34 12.26 -1.52 10.96
N ASP A 35 12.84 -2.29 11.89
CA ASP A 35 13.61 -3.49 11.57
C ASP A 35 12.74 -4.76 11.33
N HIS A 36 11.42 -4.64 11.20
CA HIS A 36 10.55 -5.79 10.92
C HIS A 36 10.56 -6.11 9.42
N PRO A 37 11.06 -7.30 9.03
CA PRO A 37 11.08 -7.69 7.63
C PRO A 37 9.67 -7.98 7.11
N HIS A 38 9.47 -7.79 5.80
CA HIS A 38 8.24 -8.13 5.10
C HIS A 38 8.08 -9.66 4.95
N GLU A 39 7.66 -10.31 6.03
CA GLU A 39 7.31 -11.73 6.11
C GLU A 39 5.85 -11.99 5.72
N ARG A 40 5.48 -13.26 5.54
CA ARG A 40 4.07 -13.63 5.30
C ARG A 40 3.17 -13.10 6.42
N GLY A 41 2.12 -12.37 6.05
CA GLY A 41 1.14 -11.78 6.96
C GLY A 41 1.46 -10.35 7.40
N VAL A 42 2.63 -9.80 7.03
CA VAL A 42 2.98 -8.40 7.32
C VAL A 42 2.03 -7.46 6.58
N LEU A 43 1.51 -6.48 7.32
CA LEU A 43 0.75 -5.35 6.81
C LEU A 43 1.69 -4.16 6.65
N SER A 44 1.71 -3.54 5.47
CA SER A 44 2.56 -2.38 5.19
C SER A 44 1.87 -1.41 4.22
N MET A 45 2.36 -0.18 4.14
CA MET A 45 1.76 0.90 3.34
C MET A 45 2.24 0.83 1.90
N ALA A 46 1.31 0.93 0.94
CA ALA A 46 1.66 1.15 -0.46
C ALA A 46 2.00 2.63 -0.64
N ARG A 47 3.14 2.92 -1.28
CA ARG A 47 3.64 4.28 -1.51
C ARG A 47 4.26 4.41 -2.90
N GLY A 48 4.33 5.64 -3.38
CA GLY A 48 5.08 5.99 -4.58
C GLY A 48 6.60 6.03 -4.34
N PRO A 49 7.36 6.62 -5.28
CA PRO A 49 8.81 6.75 -5.17
C PRO A 49 9.27 7.53 -3.93
N ASP A 50 8.49 8.53 -3.51
CA ASP A 50 8.74 9.30 -2.30
C ASP A 50 8.37 8.47 -1.05
N PRO A 51 9.29 8.26 -0.08
CA PRO A 51 8.99 7.61 1.20
C PRO A 51 7.75 8.16 1.90
N ASP A 52 7.54 9.47 1.88
CA ASP A 52 6.46 10.15 2.59
C ASP A 52 5.20 10.34 1.71
N SER A 53 5.02 9.51 0.67
CA SER A 53 3.84 9.53 -0.22
C SER A 53 2.77 8.49 0.14
N ALA A 54 2.92 7.81 1.28
CA ALA A 54 1.92 6.85 1.73
C ALA A 54 0.59 7.58 2.04
N GLY A 55 -0.50 7.10 1.45
CA GLY A 55 -1.86 7.63 1.65
C GLY A 55 -2.71 6.68 2.49
N SER A 56 -3.77 6.14 1.90
CA SER A 56 -4.65 5.13 2.53
C SER A 56 -4.44 3.71 1.99
N GLN A 57 -3.61 3.54 0.98
CA GLN A 57 -3.38 2.24 0.35
C GLN A 57 -2.41 1.40 1.17
N PHE A 58 -2.73 0.12 1.33
CA PHE A 58 -1.96 -0.84 2.12
C PHE A 58 -1.88 -2.19 1.41
N PHE A 59 -0.97 -3.04 1.88
CA PHE A 59 -0.86 -4.42 1.42
C PHE A 59 -0.56 -5.41 2.51
N ILE A 60 -0.95 -6.67 2.27
CA ILE A 60 -0.67 -7.83 3.12
C ILE A 60 0.23 -8.80 2.35
N CYS A 61 1.41 -9.09 2.88
CA CYS A 61 2.36 -10.05 2.29
C CYS A 61 1.79 -11.48 2.32
N LEU A 62 1.79 -12.16 1.17
CA LEU A 62 1.38 -13.58 1.08
C LEU A 62 2.57 -14.54 1.21
N ALA A 63 3.78 -14.04 0.99
CA ALA A 63 5.06 -14.72 1.08
C ALA A 63 6.15 -13.72 1.50
N PRO A 64 7.34 -14.19 1.92
CA PRO A 64 8.46 -13.30 2.23
C PRO A 64 8.81 -12.38 1.05
N ALA A 65 8.98 -11.09 1.35
CA ALA A 65 9.12 -10.01 0.38
C ALA A 65 10.23 -9.03 0.80
N HIS A 66 11.39 -9.54 1.25
CA HIS A 66 12.54 -8.76 1.75
C HIS A 66 13.05 -7.64 0.83
N ARG A 67 12.69 -7.65 -0.46
CA ARG A 67 12.97 -6.53 -1.39
C ARG A 67 12.22 -5.24 -1.06
N LEU A 68 11.23 -5.31 -0.15
CA LEU A 68 10.40 -4.20 0.29
C LEU A 68 10.82 -3.64 1.66
N ASP A 69 11.79 -4.28 2.32
CA ASP A 69 12.37 -3.81 3.57
C ASP A 69 12.99 -2.41 3.38
#